data_AF-A0A9D6VFB4-F1
#
_entry.id   AF-A0A9D6VFB4-F1
#
_cell.length_a   1.000
_cell.length_b   1.000
_cell.length_c   1.000
_cell.angle_alpha   90.00
_cell.angle_beta   90.00
_cell.angle_gamma   90.00
#
_symmetry.space_group_name_H-M   'P 1'
#
loop_
_entity.id
_entity.type
_entity.pdbx_description
1 polymer ?
#
loop_
_entity_poly.entity_id
_entity_poly.type
_entity_poly.pdbx_seq_one_letter_code
_entity_poly.pdbx_strand_id
1 'polypeptide(L)'
;MMKINIFQKLFSRNVAVGIVFLLTIFLIPGYLKAQSLNQGYKSDEPLQKGMLVTERDDDSSKIVAVTHETLNKLKGVVIQQNDAPFTVAAEGENVFVANSGIYEVLVSNENGEIKSGDYVSISSLSGVGMKATEDQLLVLGRATTDFKGEGDSVGSSVIGGINKKVNFGRIPVAISITRNPWLKESKTNSIPKVLQNVSVSIAGKQVNTARIWMATAVFLASVIVTGVMLYSGARSSLISVGRNPLSKSILMKGLMQVVLLSLIIFISGMFAVYLLLKL
;
A
#
# COMPACT_ATOMS: atom_id res chain seq x y z
N MET A 1 42.40 -33.82 11.11
CA MET A 1 42.14 -32.58 10.35
C MET A 1 40.81 -32.60 9.56
N MET A 2 39.83 -33.46 9.87
CA MET A 2 38.67 -33.74 9.00
C MET A 2 37.30 -33.22 9.52
N LYS A 3 37.19 -32.82 10.80
CA LYS A 3 35.90 -32.46 11.42
C LYS A 3 35.43 -31.01 11.18
N ILE A 4 36.31 -30.10 10.74
CA ILE A 4 35.98 -28.67 10.58
C ILE A 4 35.16 -28.41 9.31
N ASN A 5 35.40 -29.17 8.23
CA ASN A 5 34.67 -29.01 6.96
C ASN A 5 33.19 -29.46 7.03
N ILE A 6 32.85 -30.37 7.94
CA ILE A 6 31.47 -30.89 8.07
C ILE A 6 30.56 -29.84 8.73
N PHE A 7 31.07 -29.10 9.71
CA PHE A 7 30.28 -28.11 10.45
C PHE A 7 29.97 -26.87 9.61
N GLN A 8 30.92 -26.41 8.78
CA GLN A 8 30.69 -25.31 7.83
C GLN A 8 29.66 -25.69 6.74
N LYS A 9 29.71 -26.92 6.25
CA LYS A 9 28.81 -27.43 5.20
C LYS A 9 27.37 -27.68 5.72
N LEU A 10 27.23 -28.02 7.00
CA LEU A 10 25.92 -28.13 7.66
C LEU A 10 25.30 -26.75 7.95
N PHE A 11 26.12 -25.77 8.35
CA PHE A 11 25.64 -24.41 8.61
C PHE A 11 25.16 -23.71 7.32
N SER A 12 25.90 -23.84 6.20
CA SER A 12 25.49 -23.25 4.91
C SER A 12 24.22 -23.89 4.34
N ARG A 13 24.01 -25.19 4.58
CA ARG A 13 22.82 -25.91 4.11
C ARG A 13 21.55 -25.49 4.85
N ASN A 14 21.64 -25.27 6.16
CA ASN A 14 20.48 -24.88 6.97
C ASN A 14 20.05 -23.43 6.71
N VAL A 15 20.99 -22.53 6.40
CA VAL A 15 20.69 -21.16 5.98
C VAL A 15 20.00 -21.12 4.60
N ALA A 16 20.43 -21.97 3.67
CA ALA A 16 19.80 -22.07 2.34
C ALA A 16 18.35 -22.57 2.40
N VAL A 17 18.06 -23.56 3.26
CA VAL A 17 16.71 -24.11 3.41
C VAL A 17 15.74 -23.10 4.03
N GLY A 18 16.20 -22.28 4.98
CA GLY A 18 15.38 -21.23 5.58
C GLY A 18 14.97 -20.14 4.58
N ILE A 19 15.85 -19.79 3.64
CA ILE A 19 15.57 -18.78 2.61
C ILE A 19 14.54 -19.29 1.58
N VAL A 20 14.62 -20.56 1.21
CA VAL A 20 13.67 -21.18 0.27
C VAL A 20 12.26 -21.28 0.87
N PHE A 21 12.15 -21.62 2.16
CA PHE A 21 10.86 -21.72 2.85
C PHE A 21 10.17 -20.35 3.00
N LEU A 22 10.93 -19.29 3.22
CA LEU A 22 10.40 -17.92 3.31
C LEU A 22 9.91 -17.41 1.95
N LEU A 23 10.56 -17.81 0.86
CA LEU A 23 10.18 -17.47 -0.52
C LEU A 23 8.88 -18.14 -0.97
N THR A 24 8.61 -19.37 -0.51
CA THR A 24 7.40 -20.12 -0.89
C THR A 24 6.11 -19.56 -0.28
N ILE A 25 6.17 -18.91 0.90
CA ILE A 25 4.99 -18.30 1.53
C ILE A 25 4.58 -17.00 0.82
N PHE A 26 5.52 -16.32 0.15
CA PHE A 26 5.25 -15.07 -0.58
C PHE A 26 4.62 -15.27 -1.97
N LEU A 27 4.60 -16.51 -2.48
CA LEU A 27 4.18 -16.85 -3.85
C LEU A 27 2.74 -17.39 -3.95
N ILE A 28 1.94 -17.35 -2.88
CA ILE A 28 0.54 -17.76 -2.92
C ILE A 28 -0.36 -16.53 -3.10
N PRO A 29 -0.70 -16.13 -4.35
CA PRO A 29 -1.77 -15.17 -4.57
C PRO A 29 -3.10 -15.81 -4.14
N GLY A 30 -3.66 -15.35 -3.02
CA GLY A 30 -5.03 -15.69 -2.61
C GLY A 30 -6.03 -15.05 -3.55
N TYR A 31 -6.51 -15.81 -4.54
CA TYR A 31 -7.65 -15.41 -5.37
C TYR A 31 -8.96 -15.68 -4.62
N LEU A 32 -9.35 -14.78 -3.73
CA LEU A 32 -10.69 -14.76 -3.17
C LEU A 32 -11.60 -13.96 -4.10
N LYS A 33 -12.45 -14.66 -4.87
CA LYS A 33 -13.58 -14.03 -5.56
C LYS A 33 -14.70 -13.82 -4.56
N ALA A 34 -14.82 -12.60 -4.06
CA ALA A 34 -15.98 -12.17 -3.29
C ALA A 34 -17.22 -12.16 -4.21
N GLN A 35 -18.24 -12.91 -3.82
CA GLN A 35 -19.56 -12.91 -4.47
C GLN A 35 -20.26 -11.58 -4.14
N SER A 36 -20.91 -10.97 -5.12
CA SER A 36 -21.67 -9.73 -4.94
C SER A 36 -22.86 -9.94 -4.03
N LEU A 37 -22.71 -9.58 -2.75
CA LEU A 37 -23.79 -9.60 -1.76
C LEU A 37 -24.19 -8.16 -1.42
N ASN A 38 -25.47 -7.83 -1.62
CA ASN A 38 -26.06 -6.59 -1.13
C ASN A 38 -26.46 -6.77 0.34
N GLN A 39 -25.90 -5.94 1.22
CA GLN A 39 -26.09 -6.05 2.67
C GLN A 39 -26.85 -4.83 3.20
N GLY A 40 -27.73 -5.08 4.18
CA GLY A 40 -28.35 -4.05 4.99
C GLY A 40 -27.40 -3.53 6.07
N TYR A 41 -27.55 -2.26 6.43
CA TYR A 41 -26.77 -1.61 7.48
C TYR A 41 -27.63 -0.61 8.28
N LYS A 42 -27.13 -0.23 9.46
CA LYS A 42 -27.69 0.86 10.28
C LYS A 42 -27.00 2.19 9.92
N SER A 43 -27.70 3.30 10.06
CA SER A 43 -27.08 4.63 9.94
C SER A 43 -27.68 5.59 10.95
N ASP A 44 -26.83 6.43 11.54
CA ASP A 44 -27.26 7.48 12.46
C ASP A 44 -27.56 8.80 11.71
N GLU A 45 -27.21 8.88 10.41
CA GLU A 45 -27.43 10.05 9.55
C GLU A 45 -28.47 9.75 8.45
N PRO A 46 -29.23 10.75 7.98
CA PRO A 46 -30.15 10.55 6.88
C PRO A 46 -29.39 10.38 5.55
N LEU A 47 -29.14 9.13 5.18
CA LEU A 47 -28.53 8.76 3.90
C LEU A 47 -29.59 8.69 2.80
N GLN A 48 -29.31 9.31 1.65
CA GLN A 48 -30.20 9.32 0.50
C GLN A 48 -29.80 8.27 -0.54
N LYS A 49 -30.79 7.80 -1.31
CA LYS A 49 -30.57 6.92 -2.47
C LYS A 49 -29.52 7.53 -3.42
N GLY A 50 -28.55 6.72 -3.81
CA GLY A 50 -27.46 7.08 -4.69
C GLY A 50 -26.22 7.65 -4.00
N MET A 51 -26.24 7.85 -2.67
CA MET A 51 -25.04 8.28 -1.96
C MET A 51 -24.00 7.16 -1.87
N LEU A 52 -22.73 7.55 -2.01
CA LEU A 52 -21.60 6.65 -1.77
C LEU A 52 -21.37 6.51 -0.26
N VAL A 53 -21.19 5.28 0.21
CA VAL A 53 -21.07 4.98 1.64
C VAL A 53 -19.88 4.10 1.98
N THR A 54 -19.45 4.24 3.23
CA THR A 54 -18.37 3.50 3.88
C THR A 54 -18.85 3.05 5.25
N GLU A 55 -18.22 2.01 5.78
CA GLU A 55 -18.35 1.64 7.19
C GLU A 55 -17.71 2.70 8.08
N ARG A 56 -18.26 2.88 9.29
CA ARG A 56 -17.67 3.72 10.31
C ARG A 56 -16.49 3.00 10.98
N ASP A 57 -15.48 3.76 11.40
CA ASP A 57 -14.24 3.19 11.96
C ASP A 57 -14.40 2.56 13.35
N ASP A 58 -15.40 2.98 14.12
CA ASP A 58 -15.75 2.49 15.47
C ASP A 58 -16.71 1.29 15.45
N ASP A 59 -17.61 1.21 14.47
CA ASP A 59 -18.66 0.20 14.36
C ASP A 59 -18.92 -0.18 12.89
N SER A 60 -18.48 -1.38 12.51
CA SER A 60 -18.67 -1.95 11.17
C SER A 60 -20.12 -2.26 10.80
N SER A 61 -21.05 -2.23 11.76
CA SER A 61 -22.49 -2.40 11.49
C SER A 61 -23.17 -1.11 11.03
N LYS A 62 -22.44 0.02 11.10
CA LYS A 62 -22.94 1.35 10.75
C LYS A 62 -22.26 1.92 9.52
N ILE A 63 -23.05 2.58 8.69
CA ILE A 63 -22.58 3.25 7.48
C ILE A 63 -22.74 4.76 7.56
N VAL A 64 -21.76 5.44 6.95
CA VAL A 64 -21.68 6.90 6.83
C VAL A 64 -21.36 7.28 5.38
N ALA A 65 -21.65 8.52 5.00
CA ALA A 65 -21.31 9.02 3.68
C ALA A 65 -19.78 9.03 3.47
N VAL A 66 -19.32 8.61 2.29
CA VAL A 66 -17.88 8.61 1.99
C VAL A 66 -17.36 10.04 1.87
N THR A 67 -16.23 10.29 2.50
CA THR A 67 -15.45 11.53 2.41
C THR A 67 -14.11 11.25 1.73
N HIS A 68 -13.37 12.31 1.40
CA HIS A 68 -12.05 12.16 0.78
C HIS A 68 -11.06 11.35 1.64
N GLU A 69 -11.19 11.44 2.97
CA GLU A 69 -10.34 10.72 3.94
C GLU A 69 -10.67 9.22 4.00
N THR A 70 -11.95 8.88 3.79
CA THR A 70 -12.47 7.50 3.87
C THR A 70 -12.57 6.82 2.50
N LEU A 71 -12.05 7.47 1.45
CA LEU A 71 -12.09 6.99 0.05
C LEU A 71 -11.58 5.56 -0.11
N ASN A 72 -10.55 5.20 0.64
CA ASN A 72 -9.90 3.87 0.60
C ASN A 72 -10.79 2.74 1.15
N LYS A 73 -11.91 3.07 1.79
CA LYS A 73 -12.84 2.13 2.42
C LYS A 73 -14.22 2.13 1.76
N LEU A 74 -14.34 2.66 0.53
CA LEU A 74 -15.60 2.67 -0.21
C LEU A 74 -16.23 1.27 -0.26
N LYS A 75 -17.47 1.15 0.22
CA LYS A 75 -18.22 -0.11 0.28
C LYS A 75 -19.25 -0.25 -0.84
N GLY A 76 -19.85 0.86 -1.26
CA GLY A 76 -20.87 0.85 -2.30
C GLY A 76 -21.76 2.07 -2.30
N VAL A 77 -22.95 1.89 -2.86
CA VAL A 77 -23.96 2.95 -3.04
C VAL A 77 -25.24 2.57 -2.31
N VAL A 78 -25.89 3.57 -1.71
CA VAL A 78 -27.20 3.39 -1.06
C VAL A 78 -28.29 3.14 -2.11
N ILE A 79 -28.99 2.02 -1.97
CA ILE A 79 -30.13 1.63 -2.80
C ILE A 79 -31.39 1.47 -1.94
N GLN A 80 -32.56 1.40 -2.58
CA GLN A 80 -33.79 1.02 -1.89
C GLN A 80 -33.97 -0.50 -1.92
N GLN A 81 -34.71 -1.03 -0.95
CA GLN A 81 -34.98 -2.48 -0.84
C GLN A 81 -35.57 -3.07 -2.13
N ASN A 82 -36.43 -2.31 -2.81
CA ASN A 82 -37.09 -2.74 -4.05
C ASN A 82 -36.19 -2.71 -5.29
N ASP A 83 -35.01 -2.09 -5.22
CA ASP A 83 -34.10 -1.97 -6.37
C ASP A 83 -33.22 -3.22 -6.55
N ALA A 84 -33.13 -4.10 -5.54
CA ALA A 84 -32.23 -5.26 -5.56
C ALA A 84 -32.98 -6.60 -5.68
N PRO A 85 -32.50 -7.53 -6.54
CA PRO A 85 -33.11 -8.86 -6.68
C PRO A 85 -32.88 -9.77 -5.46
N PHE A 86 -31.88 -9.46 -4.63
CA PHE A 86 -31.56 -10.17 -3.39
C PHE A 86 -31.03 -9.18 -2.36
N THR A 87 -31.62 -9.20 -1.16
CA THR A 87 -31.19 -8.37 -0.02
C THR A 87 -31.07 -9.26 1.22
N VAL A 88 -29.95 -9.18 1.92
CA VAL A 88 -29.80 -9.75 3.27
C VAL A 88 -29.81 -8.59 4.26
N ALA A 89 -30.83 -8.54 5.10
CA ALA A 89 -30.95 -7.54 6.16
C ALA A 89 -31.44 -8.19 7.46
N ALA A 90 -30.84 -7.78 8.58
CA ALA A 90 -31.29 -8.09 9.92
C ALA A 90 -32.32 -7.06 10.42
N GLU A 91 -33.03 -7.38 11.50
CA GLU A 91 -34.04 -6.50 12.10
C GLU A 91 -33.42 -5.13 12.49
N GLY A 92 -33.96 -4.05 11.92
CA GLY A 92 -33.50 -2.67 12.17
C GLY A 92 -32.46 -2.12 11.19
N GLU A 93 -32.10 -2.86 10.13
CA GLU A 93 -31.27 -2.37 9.03
C GLU A 93 -32.15 -1.74 7.92
N ASN A 94 -32.18 -0.41 7.89
CA ASN A 94 -33.06 0.34 6.99
C ASN A 94 -32.33 0.90 5.75
N VAL A 95 -31.02 0.74 5.67
CA VAL A 95 -30.22 1.24 4.54
C VAL A 95 -29.53 0.09 3.84
N PHE A 96 -29.76 -0.04 2.54
CA PHE A 96 -29.22 -1.12 1.73
C PHE A 96 -28.06 -0.61 0.89
N VAL A 97 -26.96 -1.37 0.83
CA VAL A 97 -25.77 -0.98 0.09
C VAL A 97 -25.49 -1.97 -1.03
N ALA A 98 -25.39 -1.45 -2.26
CA ALA A 98 -25.01 -2.20 -3.44
C ALA A 98 -23.51 -2.06 -3.72
N ASN A 99 -22.82 -3.20 -3.85
CA ASN A 99 -21.39 -3.26 -4.18
C ASN A 99 -21.12 -3.57 -5.67
N SER A 100 -22.15 -3.98 -6.42
CA SER A 100 -22.05 -4.27 -7.85
C SER A 100 -23.42 -4.28 -8.51
N GLY A 101 -23.46 -4.04 -9.82
CA GLY A 101 -24.69 -3.90 -10.60
C GLY A 101 -24.87 -2.48 -11.13
N ILE A 102 -25.99 -2.20 -11.80
CA ILE A 102 -26.26 -0.87 -12.35
C ILE A 102 -27.29 -0.18 -11.45
N TYR A 103 -26.88 0.91 -10.79
CA TYR A 103 -27.76 1.67 -9.90
C TYR A 103 -27.56 3.17 -10.09
N GLU A 104 -28.58 3.93 -9.70
CA GLU A 104 -28.53 5.39 -9.68
C GLU A 104 -27.57 5.89 -8.60
N VAL A 105 -26.57 6.66 -9.02
CA VAL A 105 -25.54 7.25 -8.15
C VAL A 105 -25.64 8.76 -8.20
N LEU A 106 -25.48 9.40 -7.05
CA LEU A 106 -25.39 10.85 -6.93
C LEU A 106 -24.00 11.29 -7.40
N VAL A 107 -23.95 12.09 -8.46
CA VAL A 107 -22.71 12.56 -9.08
C VAL A 107 -22.67 14.07 -9.18
N SER A 108 -21.46 14.64 -9.26
CA SER A 108 -21.21 16.07 -9.45
C SER A 108 -20.32 16.33 -10.66
N ASN A 109 -20.44 17.53 -11.23
CA ASN A 109 -19.58 18.02 -12.31
C ASN A 109 -18.30 18.70 -11.79
N GLU A 110 -17.85 18.36 -10.57
CA GLU A 110 -16.67 18.97 -9.95
C GLU A 110 -15.42 18.83 -10.83
N ASN A 111 -15.21 17.65 -11.39
CA ASN A 111 -14.13 17.31 -12.32
C ASN A 111 -14.53 17.44 -13.81
N GLY A 112 -15.59 18.19 -14.09
CA GLY A 112 -16.14 18.38 -15.44
C GLY A 112 -17.27 17.41 -15.79
N GLU A 113 -17.69 17.42 -17.04
CA GLU A 113 -18.77 16.58 -17.57
C GLU A 113 -18.41 15.09 -17.51
N ILE A 114 -19.36 14.27 -17.09
CA ILE A 114 -19.27 12.80 -17.09
C ILE A 114 -19.91 12.31 -18.39
N LYS A 115 -19.22 11.45 -19.14
CA LYS A 115 -19.78 10.79 -20.31
C LYS A 115 -20.01 9.31 -20.04
N SER A 116 -20.91 8.69 -20.81
CA SER A 116 -21.09 7.25 -20.81
C SER A 116 -19.75 6.55 -21.06
N GLY A 117 -19.41 5.61 -20.19
CA GLY A 117 -18.13 4.91 -20.17
C GLY A 117 -17.05 5.54 -19.27
N ASP A 118 -17.20 6.78 -18.83
CA ASP A 118 -16.26 7.41 -17.90
C ASP A 118 -16.31 6.71 -16.53
N TYR A 119 -15.16 6.64 -15.87
CA TYR A 119 -15.12 6.14 -14.50
C TYR A 119 -15.60 7.23 -13.54
N VAL A 120 -16.35 6.78 -12.53
CA VAL A 120 -16.84 7.62 -11.44
C VAL A 120 -16.05 7.29 -10.18
N SER A 121 -15.51 8.31 -9.53
CA SER A 121 -14.85 8.23 -8.23
C SER A 121 -15.54 9.20 -7.25
N ILE A 122 -15.00 9.39 -6.05
CA ILE A 122 -15.60 10.23 -5.00
C ILE A 122 -15.20 11.69 -5.20
N SER A 123 -16.16 12.59 -5.01
CA SER A 123 -15.98 14.04 -5.08
C SER A 123 -15.55 14.64 -3.75
N SER A 124 -15.32 15.96 -3.71
CA SER A 124 -15.10 16.68 -2.45
C SER A 124 -16.36 16.75 -1.58
N LEU A 125 -17.53 16.51 -2.17
CA LEU A 125 -18.82 16.46 -1.47
C LEU A 125 -19.06 15.06 -0.88
N SER A 126 -19.43 15.03 0.40
CA SER A 126 -19.68 13.79 1.13
C SER A 126 -20.78 12.95 0.47
N GLY A 127 -20.45 11.70 0.15
CA GLY A 127 -21.37 10.75 -0.47
C GLY A 127 -21.75 11.05 -1.92
N VAL A 128 -21.04 11.95 -2.60
CA VAL A 128 -21.28 12.31 -4.02
C VAL A 128 -20.09 11.89 -4.87
N GLY A 129 -20.36 11.27 -6.02
CA GLY A 129 -19.34 10.88 -6.99
C GLY A 129 -18.97 12.02 -7.94
N MET A 130 -17.86 11.89 -8.64
CA MET A 130 -17.47 12.77 -9.76
C MET A 130 -16.68 11.97 -10.78
N LYS A 131 -16.41 12.58 -11.94
CA LYS A 131 -15.50 12.01 -12.94
C LYS A 131 -14.15 11.66 -12.31
N ALA A 132 -13.70 10.43 -12.55
CA ALA A 132 -12.43 9.95 -12.05
C ALA A 132 -11.25 10.64 -12.76
N THR A 133 -10.26 11.07 -12.00
CA THR A 133 -8.97 11.59 -12.49
C THR A 133 -7.83 10.63 -12.15
N GLU A 134 -6.62 10.95 -12.58
CA GLU A 134 -5.45 10.08 -12.37
C GLU A 134 -4.96 10.02 -10.91
N ASP A 135 -5.52 10.85 -10.02
CA ASP A 135 -5.06 11.00 -8.63
C ASP A 135 -5.82 10.11 -7.64
N GLN A 136 -6.98 9.60 -8.03
CA GLN A 136 -7.86 8.83 -7.13
C GLN A 136 -7.53 7.35 -7.16
N LEU A 137 -7.28 6.76 -5.98
CA LEU A 137 -6.90 5.35 -5.84
C LEU A 137 -8.00 4.39 -6.31
N LEU A 138 -9.26 4.70 -6.00
CA LEU A 138 -10.41 3.84 -6.24
C LEU A 138 -11.42 4.51 -7.16
N VAL A 139 -12.07 3.69 -7.97
CA VAL A 139 -13.23 4.07 -8.78
C VAL A 139 -14.40 3.20 -8.35
N LEU A 140 -15.58 3.82 -8.24
CA LEU A 140 -16.82 3.13 -7.92
C LEU A 140 -17.27 2.24 -9.07
N GLY A 141 -17.11 2.71 -10.31
CA GLY A 141 -17.63 2.04 -11.50
C GLY A 141 -17.57 2.93 -12.73
N ARG A 142 -18.33 2.54 -13.77
CA ARG A 142 -18.44 3.28 -15.04
C ARG A 142 -19.83 3.86 -15.22
N ALA A 143 -19.92 5.14 -15.59
CA ALA A 143 -21.18 5.79 -15.93
C ALA A 143 -21.82 5.13 -17.16
N THR A 144 -23.12 4.92 -17.16
CA THR A 144 -23.85 4.40 -18.34
C THR A 144 -24.51 5.51 -19.14
N THR A 145 -24.70 6.70 -18.55
CA THR A 145 -25.26 7.89 -19.19
C THR A 145 -24.36 9.10 -19.02
N ASP A 146 -24.62 10.12 -19.83
CA ASP A 146 -23.91 11.40 -19.75
C ASP A 146 -24.51 12.28 -18.62
N PHE A 147 -23.66 13.09 -17.98
CA PHE A 147 -24.04 14.12 -17.04
C PHE A 147 -23.21 15.39 -17.29
N LYS A 148 -23.89 16.43 -17.78
CA LYS A 148 -23.26 17.73 -18.05
C LYS A 148 -23.32 18.68 -16.85
N GLY A 149 -24.27 18.45 -15.95
CA GLY A 149 -24.55 19.36 -14.84
C GLY A 149 -25.32 20.61 -15.25
N GLU A 150 -25.92 20.65 -16.44
CA GLU A 150 -26.82 21.70 -16.90
C GLU A 150 -28.16 21.06 -17.30
N GLY A 151 -29.27 21.53 -16.76
CA GLY A 151 -30.62 20.98 -17.02
C GLY A 151 -30.98 19.72 -16.21
N ASP A 152 -30.05 18.77 -16.06
CA ASP A 152 -30.26 17.48 -15.38
C ASP A 152 -29.81 17.48 -13.89
N SER A 153 -29.54 18.66 -13.33
CA SER A 153 -29.06 18.82 -11.96
C SER A 153 -30.20 18.76 -10.94
N VAL A 154 -30.07 17.86 -9.96
CA VAL A 154 -30.96 17.74 -8.78
C VAL A 154 -30.68 18.86 -7.77
N GLY A 155 -29.53 19.51 -7.83
CA GLY A 155 -29.24 20.74 -7.09
C GLY A 155 -27.81 21.24 -7.30
N SER A 156 -27.44 22.30 -6.58
CA SER A 156 -26.09 22.88 -6.62
C SER A 156 -25.54 23.14 -5.24
N SER A 157 -24.26 22.84 -5.02
CA SER A 157 -23.53 23.13 -3.79
C SER A 157 -22.30 23.97 -4.10
N VAL A 158 -21.83 24.75 -3.13
CA VAL A 158 -20.59 25.52 -3.24
C VAL A 158 -19.52 24.78 -2.45
N ILE A 159 -18.46 24.36 -3.12
CA ILE A 159 -17.32 23.71 -2.44
C ILE A 159 -16.47 24.80 -1.79
N GLY A 160 -16.30 24.69 -0.47
CA GLY A 160 -15.50 25.60 0.34
C GLY A 160 -14.01 25.51 0.01
N GLY A 161 -13.46 26.60 -0.55
CA GLY A 161 -12.04 26.73 -0.88
C GLY A 161 -11.80 27.56 -2.15
N ILE A 162 -12.68 27.46 -3.15
CA ILE A 162 -12.51 28.14 -4.46
C ILE A 162 -13.81 28.81 -4.99
N ASN A 163 -14.91 28.89 -4.21
CA ASN A 163 -16.20 29.44 -4.69
C ASN A 163 -16.67 28.81 -6.03
N LYS A 164 -16.32 27.54 -6.27
CA LYS A 164 -16.75 26.82 -7.47
C LYS A 164 -18.15 26.25 -7.19
N LYS A 165 -19.14 26.77 -7.92
CA LYS A 165 -20.50 26.20 -7.94
C LYS A 165 -20.45 24.86 -8.67
N VAL A 166 -20.81 23.79 -7.99
CA VAL A 166 -20.91 22.46 -8.56
C VAL A 166 -22.35 22.01 -8.56
N ASN A 167 -22.77 21.44 -9.67
CA ASN A 167 -24.10 20.90 -9.86
C ASN A 167 -24.03 19.39 -9.64
N PHE A 168 -25.01 18.86 -8.92
CA PHE A 168 -25.14 17.44 -8.66
C PHE A 168 -26.42 16.89 -9.27
N GLY A 169 -26.38 15.65 -9.71
CA GLY A 169 -27.50 14.94 -10.33
C GLY A 169 -27.39 13.44 -10.07
N ARG A 170 -28.36 12.68 -10.56
CA ARG A 170 -28.35 11.22 -10.44
C ARG A 170 -28.18 10.61 -11.81
N ILE A 171 -27.23 9.69 -11.94
CA ILE A 171 -27.05 8.91 -13.15
C ILE A 171 -26.88 7.44 -12.82
N PRO A 172 -27.33 6.54 -13.70
CA PRO A 172 -27.01 5.13 -13.60
C PRO A 172 -25.50 4.90 -13.80
N VAL A 173 -24.90 4.16 -12.88
CA VAL A 173 -23.49 3.75 -12.91
C VAL A 173 -23.43 2.24 -12.76
N ALA A 174 -22.66 1.59 -13.63
CA ALA A 174 -22.28 0.20 -13.48
C ALA A 174 -21.23 0.10 -12.36
N ILE A 175 -21.70 -0.16 -11.15
CA ILE A 175 -20.90 -0.31 -9.93
C ILE A 175 -20.01 -1.54 -10.09
N SER A 176 -18.72 -1.29 -9.97
CA SER A 176 -17.65 -2.27 -9.94
C SER A 176 -16.48 -1.63 -9.22
N ILE A 177 -16.48 -1.73 -7.88
CA ILE A 177 -15.47 -1.09 -7.05
C ILE A 177 -14.12 -1.71 -7.39
N THR A 178 -13.26 -0.93 -8.03
CA THR A 178 -11.95 -1.38 -8.48
C THR A 178 -10.92 -0.28 -8.31
N ARG A 179 -9.65 -0.66 -8.44
CA ARG A 179 -8.57 0.30 -8.46
C ARG A 179 -8.64 1.10 -9.76
N ASN A 180 -8.45 2.40 -9.66
CA ASN A 180 -8.54 3.29 -10.81
C ASN A 180 -7.52 2.86 -11.89
N PRO A 181 -7.98 2.48 -13.10
CA PRO A 181 -7.07 2.06 -14.17
C PRO A 181 -6.20 3.18 -14.71
N TRP A 182 -6.65 4.43 -14.53
CA TRP A 182 -5.89 5.62 -14.90
C TRP A 182 -5.13 6.22 -13.74
N LEU A 183 -5.08 5.54 -12.59
CA LEU A 183 -4.23 5.97 -11.49
C LEU A 183 -2.83 6.18 -12.07
N LYS A 184 -2.36 7.44 -12.07
CA LYS A 184 -0.95 7.70 -12.20
C LYS A 184 -0.36 7.14 -10.94
N GLU A 185 0.02 5.88 -11.02
CA GLU A 185 0.91 5.30 -10.06
C GLU A 185 2.10 6.24 -10.03
N SER A 186 2.20 7.04 -8.98
CA SER A 186 3.50 7.52 -8.52
C SER A 186 4.27 6.24 -8.25
N LYS A 187 4.94 5.73 -9.31
CA LYS A 187 5.53 4.40 -9.46
C LYS A 187 5.28 3.58 -8.21
N THR A 188 4.22 2.77 -8.16
CA THR A 188 3.98 1.93 -6.97
C THR A 188 4.99 0.81 -6.99
N ASN A 189 6.19 1.23 -6.61
CA ASN A 189 7.28 0.52 -6.05
C ASN A 189 6.74 -0.72 -5.34
N SER A 190 7.05 -1.88 -5.88
CA SER A 190 7.12 -3.15 -5.14
C SER A 190 8.19 -3.10 -4.02
N ILE A 191 8.49 -1.90 -3.51
CA ILE A 191 9.47 -1.60 -2.48
C ILE A 191 8.67 -1.19 -1.23
N PRO A 192 8.89 -1.84 -0.09
CA PRO A 192 8.37 -1.41 1.20
C PRO A 192 8.56 0.10 1.44
N LYS A 193 7.53 0.79 1.93
CA LYS A 193 7.55 2.25 2.18
C LYS A 193 8.75 2.70 3.01
N VAL A 194 9.24 1.85 3.93
CA VAL A 194 10.45 2.11 4.74
C VAL A 194 11.69 2.30 3.85
N LEU A 195 11.93 1.41 2.90
CA LEU A 195 13.09 1.49 1.99
C LEU A 195 12.98 2.70 1.06
N GLN A 196 11.76 3.04 0.62
CA GLN A 196 11.52 4.24 -0.17
C GLN A 196 11.82 5.51 0.63
N ASN A 197 11.33 5.62 1.87
CA ASN A 197 11.53 6.80 2.71
C ASN A 197 13.01 7.00 3.05
N VAL A 198 13.73 5.93 3.40
CA VAL A 198 15.18 5.97 3.67
C VAL A 198 15.94 6.39 2.42
N SER A 199 15.59 5.83 1.26
CA SER A 199 16.27 6.16 0.00
C SER A 199 16.02 7.61 -0.43
N VAL A 200 14.80 8.12 -0.27
CA VAL A 200 14.45 9.51 -0.56
C VAL A 200 15.12 10.47 0.41
N SER A 201 15.20 10.12 1.70
CA SER A 201 15.88 10.93 2.72
C SER A 201 17.38 11.05 2.45
N ILE A 202 18.03 9.98 1.98
CA ILE A 202 19.46 10.00 1.65
C ILE A 202 19.74 10.73 0.32
N ALA A 203 18.90 10.50 -0.70
CA ALA A 203 19.13 11.02 -2.04
C ALA A 203 18.61 12.46 -2.25
N GLY A 204 17.67 12.93 -1.42
CA GLY A 204 16.99 14.22 -1.58
C GLY A 204 16.08 14.30 -2.82
N LYS A 205 15.85 13.17 -3.50
CA LYS A 205 15.02 13.06 -4.71
C LYS A 205 14.33 11.69 -4.78
N GLN A 206 13.29 11.59 -5.61
CA GLN A 206 12.68 10.28 -5.90
C GLN A 206 13.68 9.40 -6.67
N VAL A 207 14.06 8.27 -6.07
CA VAL A 207 15.04 7.34 -6.64
C VAL A 207 14.34 6.24 -7.41
N ASN A 208 14.91 5.84 -8.54
CA ASN A 208 14.38 4.74 -9.36
C ASN A 208 14.37 3.41 -8.58
N THR A 209 13.32 2.61 -8.77
CA THR A 209 13.09 1.33 -8.09
C THR A 209 14.30 0.37 -8.20
N ALA A 210 14.90 0.27 -9.39
CA ALA A 210 16.06 -0.58 -9.62
C ALA A 210 17.30 -0.15 -8.81
N ARG A 211 17.50 1.16 -8.62
CA ARG A 211 18.63 1.68 -7.81
C ARG A 211 18.45 1.37 -6.33
N ILE A 212 17.22 1.44 -5.82
CA ILE A 212 16.93 1.08 -4.42
C ILE A 212 17.21 -0.41 -4.15
N TRP A 213 16.84 -1.29 -5.08
CA TRP A 213 17.15 -2.72 -4.96
C TRP A 213 18.64 -3.02 -5.03
N MET A 214 19.38 -2.40 -5.96
CA MET A 214 20.83 -2.54 -6.04
C MET A 214 21.52 -2.01 -4.79
N ALA A 215 21.10 -0.84 -4.28
CA ALA A 215 21.61 -0.26 -3.05
C ALA A 215 21.36 -1.17 -1.84
N THR A 216 20.17 -1.77 -1.74
CA THR A 216 19.82 -2.72 -0.69
C THR A 216 20.68 -3.99 -0.76
N ALA A 217 20.93 -4.51 -1.97
CA ALA A 217 21.78 -5.67 -2.17
C ALA A 217 23.25 -5.41 -1.77
N VAL A 218 23.81 -4.26 -2.16
CA VAL A 218 25.18 -3.85 -1.79
C VAL A 218 25.30 -3.63 -0.28
N PHE A 219 24.30 -3.02 0.35
CA PHE A 219 24.26 -2.86 1.81
C PHE A 219 24.27 -4.20 2.53
N LEU A 220 23.40 -5.14 2.12
CA LEU A 220 23.35 -6.48 2.70
C LEU A 220 24.67 -7.24 2.51
N ALA A 221 25.26 -7.16 1.31
CA ALA A 221 26.56 -7.78 1.05
C ALA A 221 27.65 -7.21 1.98
N SER A 222 27.71 -5.88 2.16
CA SER A 222 28.67 -5.23 3.07
C SER A 222 28.48 -5.66 4.52
N VAL A 223 27.23 -5.71 5.01
CA VAL A 223 26.90 -6.16 6.36
C VAL A 223 27.29 -7.62 6.58
N ILE A 224 27.00 -8.50 5.61
CA ILE A 224 27.35 -9.92 5.70
C ILE A 224 28.87 -10.10 5.75
N VAL A 225 29.61 -9.47 4.85
CA VAL A 225 31.08 -9.55 4.81
C VAL A 225 31.67 -9.03 6.13
N THR A 226 31.23 -7.86 6.57
CA THR A 226 31.68 -7.25 7.84
C THR A 226 31.37 -8.16 9.03
N GLY A 227 30.16 -8.70 9.10
CA GLY A 227 29.70 -9.59 10.17
C GLY A 227 30.50 -10.89 10.22
N VAL A 228 30.77 -11.52 9.07
CA VAL A 228 31.61 -12.73 9.00
C VAL A 228 33.04 -12.44 9.43
N MET A 229 33.61 -11.31 9.00
CA MET A 229 34.96 -10.89 9.41
C MET A 229 35.05 -10.60 10.91
N LEU A 230 34.08 -9.89 11.47
CA LEU A 230 34.03 -9.60 12.91
C LEU A 230 33.84 -10.87 13.74
N TYR A 231 32.89 -11.73 13.36
CA TYR A 231 32.62 -12.97 14.09
C TYR A 231 33.84 -13.90 14.07
N SER A 232 34.44 -14.12 12.90
CA SER A 232 35.60 -14.99 12.74
C SER A 232 36.83 -14.44 13.46
N GLY A 233 37.08 -13.13 13.35
CA GLY A 233 38.16 -12.44 14.04
C GLY A 233 38.01 -12.45 15.56
N ALA A 234 36.84 -12.10 16.08
CA ALA A 234 36.56 -12.07 17.51
C ALA A 234 36.68 -13.47 18.13
N ARG A 235 36.04 -14.47 17.53
CA ARG A 235 36.10 -15.85 18.02
C ARG A 235 37.53 -16.39 18.03
N SER A 236 38.28 -16.16 16.95
CA SER A 236 39.66 -16.65 16.83
C SER A 236 40.59 -15.99 17.85
N SER A 237 40.41 -14.69 18.06
CA SER A 237 41.20 -13.91 19.02
C SER A 237 40.90 -14.34 20.47
N LEU A 238 39.62 -14.56 20.81
CA LEU A 238 39.21 -15.03 22.13
C LEU A 238 39.77 -16.43 22.46
N ILE A 239 39.69 -17.37 21.52
CA ILE A 239 40.26 -18.72 21.70
C ILE A 239 41.78 -18.65 21.86
N SER A 240 42.46 -17.79 21.10
CA SER A 240 43.91 -17.65 21.16
C SER A 240 44.37 -17.04 22.49
N VAL A 241 43.70 -16.00 22.99
CA VAL A 241 43.98 -15.38 24.28
C VAL A 241 43.72 -16.35 25.44
N GLY A 242 42.66 -17.16 25.36
CA GLY A 242 42.37 -18.18 26.36
C GLY A 242 43.42 -19.29 26.42
N ARG A 243 44.10 -19.57 25.30
CA ARG A 243 45.15 -20.62 25.22
C ARG A 243 46.54 -20.12 25.56
N ASN A 244 46.84 -18.84 25.33
CA ASN A 244 48.14 -18.26 25.63
C ASN A 244 47.99 -16.83 26.20
N PRO A 245 47.83 -16.69 27.52
CA PRO A 245 47.65 -15.38 28.15
C PRO A 245 48.91 -14.51 28.10
N LEU A 246 50.10 -15.09 27.88
CA LEU A 246 51.36 -14.33 27.82
C LEU A 246 51.44 -13.46 26.56
N SER A 247 50.86 -13.90 25.45
CA SER A 247 50.81 -13.16 24.18
C SER A 247 49.56 -12.27 24.03
N LYS A 248 48.81 -12.03 25.11
CA LYS A 248 47.56 -11.25 25.11
C LYS A 248 47.69 -9.90 24.41
N SER A 249 48.78 -9.17 24.64
CA SER A 249 49.05 -7.86 24.02
C SER A 249 49.11 -7.93 22.49
N ILE A 250 49.79 -8.94 21.94
CA ILE A 250 49.95 -9.12 20.49
C ILE A 250 48.63 -9.60 19.87
N LEU A 251 47.93 -10.52 20.54
CA LEU A 251 46.64 -11.05 20.06
C LEU A 251 45.52 -10.00 20.09
N MET A 252 45.50 -9.13 21.11
CA MET A 252 44.54 -8.02 21.20
C MET A 252 44.77 -6.98 20.10
N LYS A 253 46.04 -6.72 19.75
CA LYS A 253 46.39 -5.87 18.60
C LYS A 253 45.89 -6.47 17.28
N GLY A 254 46.02 -7.79 17.11
CA GLY A 254 45.46 -8.51 15.97
C GLY A 254 43.93 -8.40 15.89
N LEU A 255 43.23 -8.53 17.02
CA LEU A 255 41.78 -8.32 17.09
C LEU A 255 41.41 -6.88 16.69
N MET A 256 42.11 -5.89 17.23
CA MET A 256 41.90 -4.48 16.89
C MET A 256 42.11 -4.22 15.40
N GLN A 257 43.09 -4.86 14.76
CA GLN A 257 43.30 -4.75 13.32
C GLN A 257 42.13 -5.32 12.51
N VAL A 258 41.56 -6.46 12.91
CA VAL A 258 40.38 -7.03 12.23
C VAL A 258 39.15 -6.14 12.41
N VAL A 259 38.94 -5.61 13.62
CA VAL A 259 37.85 -4.67 13.90
C VAL A 259 38.00 -3.41 13.03
N LEU A 260 39.20 -2.83 12.96
CA LEU A 260 39.47 -1.63 12.17
C LEU A 260 39.27 -1.88 10.66
N LEU A 261 39.74 -3.03 10.15
CA LEU A 261 39.52 -3.42 8.75
C LEU A 261 38.03 -3.61 8.45
N SER A 262 37.29 -4.27 9.34
CA SER A 262 35.85 -4.47 9.16
C SER A 262 35.09 -3.13 9.15
N LEU A 263 35.51 -2.17 9.96
CA LEU A 263 34.94 -0.82 9.98
C LEU A 263 35.20 -0.09 8.66
N ILE A 264 36.40 -0.21 8.10
CA ILE A 264 36.74 0.39 6.79
C ILE A 264 35.85 -0.20 5.69
N ILE A 265 35.69 -1.53 5.65
CA ILE A 265 34.85 -2.20 4.66
C ILE A 265 33.39 -1.75 4.80
N PHE A 266 32.89 -1.65 6.03
CA PHE A 266 31.52 -1.21 6.30
C PHE A 266 31.28 0.23 5.83
N ILE A 267 32.17 1.16 6.18
CA ILE A 267 32.10 2.57 5.76
C ILE A 267 32.19 2.67 4.24
N SER A 268 33.08 1.92 3.59
CA SER A 268 33.19 1.88 2.14
C SER A 268 31.90 1.37 1.48
N GLY A 269 31.27 0.35 2.06
CA GLY A 269 29.98 -0.17 1.59
C GLY A 269 28.85 0.85 1.74
N MET A 270 28.78 1.56 2.87
CA MET A 270 27.83 2.66 3.06
C MET A 270 28.05 3.79 2.05
N PHE A 271 29.31 4.12 1.76
CA PHE A 271 29.65 5.12 0.75
C PHE A 271 29.22 4.70 -0.66
N ALA A 272 29.40 3.43 -1.03
CA ALA A 272 28.92 2.89 -2.30
C ALA A 272 27.39 2.99 -2.42
N VAL A 273 26.66 2.67 -1.35
CA VAL A 273 25.19 2.82 -1.27
C VAL A 273 24.78 4.28 -1.48
N TYR A 274 25.47 5.20 -0.82
CA TYR A 274 25.22 6.63 -0.98
C TYR A 274 25.39 7.11 -2.43
N LEU A 275 26.50 6.73 -3.08
CA LEU A 275 26.75 7.09 -4.47
C LEU A 275 25.68 6.51 -5.41
N LEU A 276 25.26 5.27 -5.20
CA LEU A 276 24.26 4.59 -6.01
C LEU A 276 22.88 5.26 -5.93
N LEU A 277 22.51 5.76 -4.75
CA LEU A 277 21.25 6.47 -4.54
C LEU A 277 21.29 7.91 -5.07
N LYS A 278 22.46 8.56 -5.05
CA LYS A 278 22.62 9.97 -5.45
C LYS A 278 22.79 10.16 -6.96
N LEU A 279 23.55 9.30 -7.64
CA LEU A 279 23.55 9.22 -9.12
C LEU A 279 22.12 8.97 -9.58
#